data_AF-A0A2V8GWQ2-F1
#
_entry.id   AF-A0A2V8GWQ2-F1
#
_cell.length_a   1.000
_cell.length_b   1.000
_cell.length_c   1.000
_cell.angle_alpha   90.00
_cell.angle_beta   90.00
_cell.angle_gamma   90.00
#
_symmetry.space_group_name_H-M   'P 1'
#
loop_
_entity.id
_entity.type
_entity.pdbx_description
1 polymer ?
#
loop_
_entity_poly.entity_id
_entity_poly.type
_entity_poly.pdbx_seq_one_letter_code
_entity_poly.pdbx_strand_id
1 'polypeptide(L)'
;MGLAFPLANAIIQRAERPVGRRAGILYLSNTVGAVCGSLAAGFLLLPVLGIQGSATILTTAAALAVGPLYLATDVGRALLGPSSSAASNKTRPTYPLAFAVSILVAGGAIGLWLRLPSNYLITGALELPMRHERLLTLSEGVTEVIAITEEPGTGRTLFTNGHRMSSTAPLSQRYMRAFAHIPLLSADNPETVLVIGFGVGNTTQAATLHPSVRRVEVVDLSRHVLTHAGYFKNSNGDVLNDRRVAVYVNDGRQHLQMQRPGSYDLITLEPPPIAQAGVAALYSEEFYALAKTRLKMKGFMSQWLPVYQVPAASTLAMIRAFVDVFPQSVLVSGAEADLLLVGANDSRIEIDPARVANAMTNAPALRADLQRVDLGSVREIVGAFLASPQKLSAATRNSAPVTDDRPIQEYGVRSLLTFGDGLPASVADVREVAAWCPKCFADGKPVPLVQGLDTYLALLGRAYSATPAEAARTRLLAEGGTRRVDGSAYLGALVPESAEMHNILGSALADKGEFDRAIAEFREALRLEPDSASAHLNLGLALASHQAPEEAVVHLRRSVQLDPGSGRAHYALAGILLAAGQYEGAIDELRASLRVTPDSV
;
A
#
# COMPACT_ATOMS: atom_id res chain seq x y z
N MET A 1 -3.78 -40.94 -11.00
CA MET A 1 -3.24 -41.95 -11.95
C MET A 1 -3.63 -41.55 -13.36
N GLY A 2 -2.69 -41.04 -14.16
CA GLY A 2 -2.92 -40.79 -15.59
C GLY A 2 -2.78 -42.10 -16.39
N LEU A 3 -1.69 -42.25 -17.14
CA LEU A 3 -1.44 -43.34 -18.09
C LEU A 3 -1.36 -44.77 -17.49
N ALA A 4 -1.17 -44.89 -16.17
CA ALA A 4 -1.03 -46.17 -15.47
C ALA A 4 -2.32 -47.01 -15.42
N PHE A 5 -3.49 -46.39 -15.30
CA PHE A 5 -4.78 -47.11 -15.25
C PHE A 5 -5.17 -47.71 -16.62
N PRO A 6 -5.11 -46.96 -17.74
CA PRO A 6 -5.29 -47.53 -19.07
C PRO A 6 -4.31 -48.66 -19.37
N LEU A 7 -3.05 -48.54 -18.94
CA LEU A 7 -2.02 -49.57 -19.14
C LEU A 7 -2.31 -50.84 -18.31
N ALA A 8 -2.65 -50.69 -17.03
CA ALA A 8 -3.05 -51.83 -16.18
C ALA A 8 -4.30 -52.53 -16.73
N ASN A 9 -5.28 -51.75 -17.19
CA ASN A 9 -6.48 -52.29 -17.85
C ASN A 9 -6.13 -53.04 -19.14
N ALA A 10 -5.23 -52.50 -19.98
CA ALA A 10 -4.77 -53.16 -21.20
C ALA A 10 -4.01 -54.48 -20.91
N ILE A 11 -3.22 -54.53 -19.84
CA ILE A 11 -2.53 -55.75 -19.38
C ILE A 11 -3.56 -56.80 -18.94
N ILE A 12 -4.58 -56.40 -18.18
CA ILE A 12 -5.62 -57.32 -17.67
C ILE A 12 -6.53 -57.84 -18.80
N GLN A 13 -6.91 -57.00 -19.76
CA GLN A 13 -7.76 -57.40 -20.88
C GLN A 13 -7.11 -58.43 -21.82
N ARG A 14 -5.77 -58.44 -21.91
CA ARG A 14 -5.02 -59.43 -22.71
C ARG A 14 -4.93 -60.82 -22.06
N ALA A 15 -5.33 -60.97 -20.79
CA ALA A 15 -5.07 -62.14 -19.95
C ALA A 15 -6.31 -63.03 -19.62
N GLU A 16 -7.34 -63.08 -20.49
CA GLU A 16 -8.50 -64.04 -20.54
C GLU A 16 -9.94 -63.52 -20.23
N ARG A 17 -10.93 -64.35 -20.64
CA ARG A 17 -12.36 -64.08 -20.97
C ARG A 17 -13.33 -63.60 -19.85
N PRO A 18 -13.16 -63.75 -18.52
CA PRO A 18 -14.07 -63.11 -17.57
C PRO A 18 -13.59 -61.69 -17.24
N VAL A 19 -13.72 -60.78 -18.20
CA VAL A 19 -13.20 -59.39 -18.15
C VAL A 19 -13.86 -58.56 -17.05
N GLY A 20 -15.14 -58.80 -16.73
CA GLY A 20 -15.95 -57.94 -15.85
C GLY A 20 -15.48 -57.86 -14.39
N ARG A 21 -15.21 -58.99 -13.73
CA ARG A 21 -14.87 -59.01 -12.29
C ARG A 21 -13.51 -58.38 -12.02
N ARG A 22 -12.49 -58.70 -12.83
CA ARG A 22 -11.14 -58.14 -12.66
C ARG A 22 -11.10 -56.65 -13.04
N ALA A 23 -11.80 -56.25 -14.10
CA ALA A 23 -11.94 -54.84 -14.44
C ALA A 23 -12.69 -54.07 -13.34
N GLY A 24 -13.74 -54.64 -12.76
CA GLY A 24 -14.48 -54.05 -11.64
C GLY A 24 -13.62 -53.87 -10.38
N ILE A 25 -12.81 -54.87 -10.02
CA ILE A 25 -11.85 -54.75 -8.89
C ILE A 25 -10.78 -53.69 -9.19
N LEU A 26 -10.24 -53.65 -10.42
CA LEU A 26 -9.27 -52.62 -10.82
C LEU A 26 -9.88 -51.21 -10.71
N TYR A 27 -11.12 -51.05 -11.17
CA TYR A 27 -11.84 -49.78 -11.08
C TYR A 27 -12.11 -49.38 -9.64
N LEU A 28 -12.59 -50.31 -8.81
CA LEU A 28 -12.81 -50.08 -7.37
C LEU A 28 -11.50 -49.65 -6.68
N SER A 29 -10.40 -50.35 -6.91
CA SER A 29 -9.08 -50.01 -6.36
C SER A 29 -8.60 -48.63 -6.82
N ASN A 30 -8.84 -48.26 -8.08
CA ASN A 30 -8.52 -46.93 -8.59
C ASN A 30 -9.35 -45.84 -7.89
N THR A 31 -10.64 -46.06 -7.71
CA THR A 31 -11.53 -45.12 -7.03
C THR A 31 -11.18 -44.96 -5.56
N VAL A 32 -11.00 -46.07 -4.83
CA VAL A 32 -10.57 -46.05 -3.42
C VAL A 32 -9.22 -45.37 -3.28
N GLY A 33 -8.26 -45.71 -4.16
CA GLY A 33 -6.94 -45.07 -4.17
C GLY A 33 -7.00 -43.58 -4.49
N ALA A 34 -7.90 -43.13 -5.38
CA ALA A 34 -8.07 -41.72 -5.68
C ALA A 34 -8.67 -40.95 -4.50
N VAL A 35 -9.67 -41.51 -3.81
CA VAL A 35 -10.28 -40.91 -2.61
C VAL A 35 -9.27 -40.86 -1.46
N CYS A 36 -8.63 -41.98 -1.14
CA CYS A 36 -7.61 -42.02 -0.09
C CYS A 36 -6.42 -41.13 -0.43
N GLY A 37 -6.01 -41.10 -1.69
CA GLY A 37 -4.90 -40.29 -2.19
C GLY A 37 -5.17 -38.79 -2.12
N SER A 38 -6.38 -38.33 -2.47
CA SER A 38 -6.74 -36.92 -2.36
C SER A 38 -6.83 -36.47 -0.90
N LEU A 39 -7.39 -37.31 -0.02
CA LEU A 39 -7.43 -37.05 1.43
C LEU A 39 -6.02 -37.02 2.04
N ALA A 40 -5.18 -38.02 1.73
CA ALA A 40 -3.81 -38.07 2.22
C ALA A 40 -2.98 -36.90 1.68
N ALA A 41 -3.13 -36.53 0.41
CA ALA A 41 -2.43 -35.38 -0.16
C ALA A 41 -2.85 -34.07 0.53
N GLY A 42 -4.15 -33.80 0.63
CA GLY A 42 -4.68 -32.54 1.17
C GLY A 42 -4.48 -32.37 2.67
N PHE A 43 -4.67 -33.43 3.46
CA PHE A 43 -4.73 -33.33 4.92
C PHE A 43 -3.49 -33.89 5.65
N LEU A 44 -2.61 -34.62 4.96
CA LEU A 44 -1.40 -35.20 5.57
C LEU A 44 -0.12 -34.76 4.86
N LEU A 45 0.01 -35.00 3.55
CA LEU A 45 1.26 -34.74 2.84
C LEU A 45 1.53 -33.24 2.71
N LEU A 46 0.58 -32.45 2.20
CA LEU A 46 0.78 -31.02 2.00
C LEU A 46 1.05 -30.28 3.33
N PRO A 47 0.28 -30.48 4.41
CA PRO A 47 0.54 -29.78 5.68
C PRO A 47 1.87 -30.16 6.35
N VAL A 48 2.35 -31.40 6.18
CA VAL A 48 3.55 -31.89 6.87
C VAL A 48 4.82 -31.70 6.05
N LEU A 49 4.73 -31.84 4.72
CA LEU A 49 5.88 -31.92 3.82
C LEU A 49 5.94 -30.78 2.79
N GLY A 50 4.92 -29.93 2.73
CA GLY A 50 4.79 -28.91 1.69
C GLY A 50 4.54 -29.49 0.29
N ILE A 51 4.40 -28.62 -0.70
CA ILE A 51 4.10 -29.03 -2.08
C ILE A 51 5.22 -29.86 -2.70
N GLN A 52 6.49 -29.47 -2.47
CA GLN A 52 7.63 -30.14 -3.09
C GLN A 52 7.94 -31.48 -2.43
N GLY A 53 7.84 -31.57 -1.09
CA GLY A 53 7.98 -32.84 -0.39
C GLY A 53 6.86 -33.82 -0.78
N SER A 54 5.62 -33.35 -0.86
CA SER A 54 4.48 -34.13 -1.34
C SER A 54 4.67 -34.64 -2.77
N ALA A 55 5.09 -33.75 -3.68
CA ALA A 55 5.39 -34.11 -5.06
C ALA A 55 6.52 -35.14 -5.14
N THR A 56 7.55 -35.02 -4.28
CA THR A 56 8.66 -35.97 -4.20
C THR A 56 8.17 -37.37 -3.81
N ILE A 57 7.36 -37.48 -2.76
CA ILE A 57 6.81 -38.76 -2.30
C ILE A 57 5.91 -39.38 -3.38
N LEU A 58 4.98 -38.60 -3.94
CA LEU A 58 4.04 -39.10 -4.93
C LEU A 58 4.75 -39.53 -6.23
N THR A 59 5.76 -38.79 -6.67
CA THR A 59 6.57 -39.13 -7.86
C THR A 59 7.41 -40.38 -7.61
N THR A 60 8.01 -40.48 -6.42
CA THR A 60 8.78 -41.67 -6.03
C THR A 60 7.89 -42.91 -5.95
N ALA A 61 6.72 -42.79 -5.32
CA ALA A 61 5.73 -43.87 -5.25
C ALA A 61 5.25 -44.29 -6.65
N ALA A 62 4.99 -43.33 -7.54
CA ALA A 62 4.62 -43.60 -8.94
C ALA A 62 5.74 -44.30 -9.71
N ALA A 63 7.00 -43.92 -9.50
CA ALA A 63 8.15 -44.56 -10.13
C ALA A 63 8.34 -46.01 -9.62
N LEU A 64 8.18 -46.24 -8.32
CA LEU A 64 8.27 -47.58 -7.73
C LEU A 64 7.14 -48.51 -8.20
N ALA A 65 5.95 -47.96 -8.52
CA ALA A 65 4.84 -48.73 -9.06
C ALA A 65 5.11 -49.35 -10.44
N VAL A 66 6.13 -48.87 -11.18
CA VAL A 66 6.56 -49.44 -12.47
C VAL A 66 7.08 -50.88 -12.30
N GLY A 67 7.74 -51.18 -11.18
CA GLY A 67 8.30 -52.51 -10.89
C GLY A 67 7.22 -53.61 -10.82
N PRO A 68 6.23 -53.51 -9.92
CA PRO A 68 5.14 -54.48 -9.84
C PRO A 68 4.32 -54.60 -11.14
N LEU A 69 4.10 -53.50 -11.87
CA LEU A 69 3.43 -53.52 -13.17
C LEU A 69 4.24 -54.31 -14.22
N TYR A 70 5.56 -54.18 -14.22
CA TYR A 70 6.43 -54.97 -15.08
C TYR A 70 6.42 -56.45 -14.69
N LEU A 71 6.49 -56.76 -13.39
CA LEU A 71 6.44 -58.14 -12.87
C LEU A 71 5.10 -58.84 -13.15
N ALA A 72 4.00 -58.09 -13.34
CA ALA A 72 2.71 -58.65 -13.71
C ALA A 72 2.65 -59.17 -15.16
N THR A 73 3.56 -58.73 -16.03
CA THR A 73 3.66 -59.20 -17.43
C THR A 73 4.25 -60.61 -17.51
N ASP A 74 3.96 -61.35 -18.59
CA ASP A 74 4.48 -62.72 -18.77
C ASP A 74 6.02 -62.75 -18.86
N VAL A 75 6.64 -61.67 -19.35
CA VAL A 75 8.10 -61.50 -19.40
C VAL A 75 8.71 -61.23 -18.02
N GLY A 76 8.03 -60.43 -17.18
CA GLY A 76 8.44 -60.19 -15.80
C GLY A 76 8.35 -61.45 -14.93
N ARG A 77 7.33 -62.28 -15.14
CA ARG A 77 7.18 -63.58 -14.46
C ARG A 77 8.22 -64.61 -14.88
N ALA A 78 8.64 -64.62 -16.16
CA ALA A 78 9.69 -65.50 -16.67
C ALA A 78 11.10 -65.18 -16.11
N LEU A 79 11.34 -63.95 -15.63
CA LEU A 79 12.60 -63.52 -15.01
C LEU A 79 12.78 -64.01 -13.56
N LEU A 80 11.69 -64.30 -12.84
CA LEU A 80 11.71 -64.73 -11.43
C LEU A 80 11.31 -66.20 -11.21
N GLY A 81 10.74 -66.86 -12.22
CA GLY A 81 10.33 -68.27 -12.15
C GLY A 81 11.51 -69.25 -12.34
N PRO A 82 11.44 -70.47 -11.78
CA PRO A 82 12.44 -71.49 -12.04
C PRO A 82 12.43 -71.84 -13.54
N SER A 83 13.61 -71.74 -14.16
CA SER A 83 13.86 -72.01 -15.58
C SER A 83 13.44 -73.44 -15.95
N SER A 84 12.16 -73.61 -16.29
CA SER A 84 11.64 -74.86 -16.83
C SER A 84 10.51 -74.57 -17.81
N SER A 85 10.89 -74.38 -19.06
CA SER A 85 10.40 -75.14 -20.21
C SER A 85 10.49 -74.31 -21.48
N ALA A 86 11.06 -74.96 -22.50
CA ALA A 86 11.23 -74.43 -23.83
C ALA A 86 9.88 -74.26 -24.54
N ALA A 87 9.66 -73.10 -25.15
CA ALA A 87 8.78 -72.97 -26.31
C ALA A 87 9.14 -71.76 -27.18
N SER A 88 9.49 -72.06 -28.43
CA SER A 88 9.13 -71.33 -29.66
C SER A 88 9.62 -69.89 -29.90
N ASN A 89 10.38 -69.77 -30.99
CA ASN A 89 11.06 -68.62 -31.56
C ASN A 89 10.10 -67.64 -32.31
N LYS A 90 10.11 -66.34 -31.97
CA LYS A 90 10.24 -65.17 -32.87
C LYS A 90 9.77 -63.90 -32.16
N THR A 91 10.61 -62.86 -32.23
CA THR A 91 10.59 -61.58 -31.48
C THR A 91 10.98 -61.69 -30.01
N ARG A 92 12.29 -61.56 -29.73
CA ARG A 92 12.76 -61.13 -28.40
C ARG A 92 12.06 -59.81 -28.12
N PRO A 93 11.18 -59.73 -27.11
CA PRO A 93 10.45 -58.51 -26.94
C PRO A 93 11.39 -57.43 -26.40
N THR A 94 11.24 -56.21 -26.88
CA THR A 94 11.95 -54.99 -26.45
C THR A 94 11.69 -54.59 -24.98
N TYR A 95 10.93 -55.40 -24.22
CA TYR A 95 10.46 -55.10 -22.87
C TYR A 95 11.53 -54.98 -21.76
N PRO A 96 12.61 -55.79 -21.66
CA PRO A 96 13.59 -55.63 -20.59
C PRO A 96 14.48 -54.40 -20.79
N LEU A 97 14.81 -54.07 -22.04
CA LEU A 97 15.51 -52.83 -22.38
C LEU A 97 14.61 -51.62 -22.10
N ALA A 98 13.34 -51.66 -22.51
CA ALA A 98 12.38 -50.60 -22.23
C ALA A 98 12.16 -50.39 -20.72
N PHE A 99 12.12 -51.48 -19.93
CA PHE A 99 12.04 -51.39 -18.47
C PHE A 99 13.30 -50.80 -17.84
N ALA A 100 14.49 -51.29 -18.23
CA ALA A 100 15.76 -50.76 -17.76
C ALA A 100 15.92 -49.27 -18.10
N VAL A 101 15.57 -48.88 -19.33
CA VAL A 101 15.53 -47.48 -19.76
C VAL A 101 14.52 -46.68 -18.95
N SER A 102 13.32 -47.21 -18.69
CA SER A 102 12.29 -46.52 -17.90
C SER A 102 12.74 -46.29 -16.45
N ILE A 103 13.36 -47.29 -15.82
CA ILE A 103 13.92 -47.17 -14.47
C ILE A 103 15.08 -46.18 -14.45
N LEU A 104 15.95 -46.20 -15.46
CA LEU A 104 17.09 -45.28 -15.57
C LEU A 104 16.61 -43.84 -15.78
N VAL A 105 15.62 -43.62 -16.65
CA VAL A 105 15.01 -42.30 -16.87
C VAL A 105 14.28 -41.82 -15.62
N ALA A 106 13.48 -42.67 -14.97
CA ALA A 106 12.78 -42.32 -13.73
C ALA A 106 13.76 -42.00 -12.59
N GLY A 107 14.79 -42.82 -12.42
CA GLY A 107 15.85 -42.60 -11.44
C GLY A 107 16.66 -41.33 -11.73
N GLY A 108 16.99 -41.08 -13.01
CA GLY A 108 17.64 -39.84 -13.44
C GLY A 108 16.78 -38.59 -13.19
N ALA A 109 15.48 -38.66 -13.48
CA ALA A 109 14.54 -37.57 -13.25
C ALA A 109 14.36 -37.29 -11.74
N ILE A 110 14.20 -38.32 -10.91
CA ILE A 110 14.14 -38.17 -9.44
C ILE A 110 15.49 -37.63 -8.92
N GLY A 111 16.62 -38.12 -9.44
CA GLY A 111 17.94 -37.63 -9.06
C GLY A 111 18.15 -36.15 -9.40
N LEU A 112 17.65 -35.69 -10.55
CA LEU A 112 17.66 -34.27 -10.92
C LEU A 112 16.72 -33.46 -10.02
N TRP A 113 15.51 -33.97 -9.77
CA TRP A 113 14.51 -33.36 -8.90
C TRP A 113 15.02 -33.13 -7.47
N LEU A 114 15.67 -34.14 -6.87
CA LEU A 114 16.23 -34.06 -5.53
C LEU A 114 17.42 -33.10 -5.40
N ARG A 115 18.02 -32.67 -6.53
CA ARG A 115 19.05 -31.62 -6.55
C ARG A 115 18.47 -30.21 -6.61
N LEU A 116 17.18 -30.06 -6.91
CA LEU A 116 16.53 -28.76 -6.88
C LEU A 116 16.40 -28.28 -5.42
N PRO A 117 16.49 -26.96 -5.16
CA PRO A 117 16.19 -26.40 -3.84
C PRO A 117 14.81 -26.86 -3.36
N SER A 118 14.65 -27.09 -2.05
CA SER A 118 13.40 -27.62 -1.47
C SER A 118 12.16 -26.74 -1.69
N ASN A 119 12.36 -25.49 -2.08
CA ASN A 119 11.35 -24.49 -2.37
C ASN A 119 11.22 -24.14 -3.87
N TYR A 120 11.91 -24.86 -4.76
CA TYR A 120 11.99 -24.57 -6.20
C TYR A 120 10.63 -24.41 -6.87
N LEU A 121 9.67 -25.28 -6.55
CA LEU A 121 8.32 -25.18 -7.11
C LEU A 121 7.63 -23.87 -6.75
N ILE A 122 7.77 -23.44 -5.49
CA ILE A 122 7.03 -22.29 -4.96
C ILE A 122 7.68 -21.00 -5.40
N THR A 123 9.01 -20.93 -5.33
CA THR A 123 9.75 -19.74 -5.79
C THR A 123 9.52 -19.52 -7.28
N GLY A 124 9.45 -20.59 -8.07
CA GLY A 124 9.07 -20.53 -9.48
C GLY A 124 7.60 -20.12 -9.69
N ALA A 125 6.66 -20.69 -8.93
CA ALA A 125 5.23 -20.41 -9.08
C ALA A 125 4.83 -19.00 -8.61
N LEU A 126 5.52 -18.45 -7.62
CA LEU A 126 5.25 -17.13 -7.05
C LEU A 126 6.18 -16.03 -7.61
N GLU A 127 7.11 -16.39 -8.51
CA GLU A 127 8.12 -15.47 -9.07
C GLU A 127 8.92 -14.72 -7.98
N LEU A 128 9.33 -15.44 -6.92
CA LEU A 128 10.06 -14.91 -5.77
C LEU A 128 11.49 -15.48 -5.67
N PRO A 129 12.49 -14.69 -5.24
CA PRO A 129 12.42 -13.25 -4.99
C PRO A 129 12.33 -12.46 -6.30
N MET A 130 11.78 -11.25 -6.25
CA MET A 130 11.82 -10.35 -7.41
C MET A 130 13.25 -9.94 -7.75
N ARG A 131 13.46 -9.39 -8.95
CA ARG A 131 14.77 -8.93 -9.41
C ARG A 131 15.35 -7.92 -8.40
N HIS A 132 16.57 -8.17 -7.91
CA HIS A 132 17.31 -7.42 -6.87
C HIS A 132 16.93 -7.69 -5.40
N GLU A 133 15.99 -8.59 -5.13
CA GLU A 133 15.64 -8.99 -3.76
C GLU A 133 16.32 -10.30 -3.34
N ARG A 134 16.55 -10.44 -2.03
CA ARG A 134 17.02 -11.69 -1.40
C ARG A 134 15.90 -12.33 -0.60
N LEU A 135 15.57 -13.59 -0.88
CA LEU A 135 14.64 -14.38 -0.06
C LEU A 135 15.28 -14.72 1.30
N LEU A 136 14.69 -14.25 2.39
CA LEU A 136 15.13 -14.52 3.76
C LEU A 136 14.48 -15.77 4.34
N THR A 137 13.19 -15.97 4.06
CA THR A 137 12.44 -17.14 4.50
C THR A 137 11.25 -17.39 3.61
N LEU A 138 10.84 -18.65 3.56
CA LEU A 138 9.62 -19.11 2.91
C LEU A 138 9.02 -20.18 3.81
N SER A 139 7.75 -20.03 4.18
CA SER A 139 7.01 -21.02 4.95
C SER A 139 5.68 -21.34 4.28
N GLU A 140 5.38 -22.63 4.21
CA GLU A 140 4.11 -23.15 3.72
C GLU A 140 3.19 -23.42 4.91
N GLY A 141 2.09 -22.70 4.97
CA GLY A 141 1.00 -22.91 5.91
C GLY A 141 -0.20 -23.60 5.24
N VAL A 142 -1.14 -24.06 6.08
CA VAL A 142 -2.39 -24.70 5.60
C VAL A 142 -3.28 -23.72 4.81
N THR A 143 -3.23 -22.43 5.18
CA THR A 143 -4.07 -21.37 4.59
C THR A 143 -3.32 -20.51 3.59
N GLU A 144 -1.99 -20.45 3.67
CA GLU A 144 -1.19 -19.49 2.92
C GLU A 144 0.28 -19.87 2.86
N VAL A 145 1.00 -19.30 1.90
CA VAL A 145 2.46 -19.31 1.83
C VAL A 145 2.98 -17.93 2.23
N ILE A 146 3.86 -17.87 3.23
CA ILE A 146 4.53 -16.64 3.64
C ILE A 146 5.94 -16.62 3.04
N ALA A 147 6.31 -15.51 2.42
CA ALA A 147 7.70 -15.24 2.05
C ALA A 147 8.14 -13.90 2.63
N ILE A 148 9.39 -13.81 3.05
CA ILE A 148 10.02 -12.54 3.40
C ILE A 148 11.22 -12.35 2.51
N THR A 149 11.23 -11.23 1.80
CA THR A 149 12.37 -10.80 1.00
C THR A 149 13.02 -9.56 1.60
N GLU A 150 14.25 -9.31 1.23
CA GLU A 150 15.02 -8.13 1.61
C GLU A 150 15.63 -7.52 0.36
N GLU A 151 15.38 -6.23 0.18
CA GLU A 151 16.10 -5.40 -0.76
C GLU A 151 17.19 -4.62 0.03
N PRO A 152 18.48 -4.90 -0.21
CA PRO A 152 19.56 -4.27 0.53
C PRO A 152 19.50 -2.73 0.46
N GLY A 153 19.49 -2.08 1.63
CA GLY A 153 19.42 -0.61 1.72
C GLY A 153 18.01 -0.03 1.68
N THR A 154 17.01 -0.78 1.20
CA THR A 154 15.61 -0.33 1.13
C THR A 154 14.78 -0.86 2.30
N GLY A 155 14.75 -2.18 2.51
CA GLY A 155 13.93 -2.79 3.56
C GLY A 155 13.54 -4.24 3.28
N ARG A 156 12.66 -4.77 4.13
CA ARG A 156 12.12 -6.12 4.04
C ARG A 156 10.65 -6.06 3.66
N THR A 157 10.21 -7.04 2.88
CA THR A 157 8.84 -7.11 2.38
C THR A 157 8.23 -8.45 2.77
N LEU A 158 7.02 -8.39 3.31
CA LEU A 158 6.19 -9.54 3.64
C LEU A 158 5.28 -9.86 2.45
N PHE A 159 5.33 -11.10 2.00
CA PHE A 159 4.44 -11.63 0.97
C PHE A 159 3.55 -12.73 1.54
N THR A 160 2.30 -12.74 1.08
CA THR A 160 1.35 -13.83 1.30
C THR A 160 0.85 -14.32 -0.05
N ASN A 161 1.03 -15.61 -0.36
CA ASN A 161 0.63 -16.20 -1.64
C ASN A 161 1.14 -15.42 -2.86
N GLY A 162 2.40 -14.95 -2.80
CA GLY A 162 3.04 -14.15 -3.86
C GLY A 162 2.62 -12.68 -3.90
N HIS A 163 1.64 -12.25 -3.11
CA HIS A 163 1.20 -10.86 -3.06
C HIS A 163 1.98 -10.07 -2.01
N ARG A 164 2.48 -8.89 -2.39
CA ARG A 164 3.12 -7.94 -1.46
C ARG A 164 2.06 -7.43 -0.47
N MET A 165 2.22 -7.74 0.82
CA MET A 165 1.27 -7.34 1.87
C MET A 165 1.72 -6.07 2.58
N SER A 166 2.97 -6.04 3.03
CA SER A 166 3.52 -4.91 3.79
C SER A 166 5.04 -4.88 3.66
N SER A 167 5.66 -3.73 3.92
CA SER A 167 7.10 -3.52 3.74
C SER A 167 7.70 -2.60 4.80
N THR A 168 8.98 -2.78 5.10
CA THR A 168 9.77 -1.87 5.93
C THR A 168 10.54 -0.85 5.11
N ALA A 169 10.19 -0.62 3.84
CA ALA A 169 10.71 0.51 3.07
C ALA A 169 10.33 1.86 3.74
N PRO A 170 11.13 2.93 3.61
CA PRO A 170 10.87 4.20 4.29
C PRO A 170 9.46 4.78 4.07
N LEU A 171 8.99 4.84 2.82
CA LEU A 171 7.64 5.33 2.49
C LEU A 171 6.54 4.40 3.02
N SER A 172 6.71 3.08 2.94
CA SER A 172 5.75 2.13 3.52
C SER A 172 5.64 2.27 5.04
N GLN A 173 6.75 2.53 5.72
CA GLN A 173 6.73 2.78 7.15
C GLN A 173 6.00 4.09 7.50
N ARG A 174 6.03 5.11 6.62
CA ARG A 174 5.36 6.40 6.88
C ARG A 174 3.86 6.24 7.03
N TYR A 175 3.18 5.59 6.09
CA TYR A 175 1.72 5.45 6.19
C TYR A 175 1.33 4.61 7.42
N MET A 176 1.98 3.45 7.62
CA MET A 176 1.67 2.54 8.75
C MET A 176 1.87 3.21 10.11
N ARG A 177 2.85 4.11 10.23
CA ARG A 177 3.06 4.84 11.49
C ARG A 177 2.09 5.99 11.67
N ALA A 178 1.72 6.66 10.58
CA ALA A 178 0.67 7.67 10.58
C ALA A 178 -0.65 7.10 11.11
N PHE A 179 -0.95 5.81 10.84
CA PHE A 179 -2.17 5.12 11.31
C PHE A 179 -2.39 5.22 12.81
N ALA A 180 -1.31 5.08 13.59
CA ALA A 180 -1.36 5.19 15.03
C ALA A 180 -1.04 6.61 15.51
N HIS A 181 0.03 7.23 15.00
CA HIS A 181 0.48 8.50 15.56
C HIS A 181 -0.51 9.64 15.39
N ILE A 182 -1.06 9.83 14.19
CA ILE A 182 -1.93 10.99 13.91
C ILE A 182 -3.19 10.98 14.79
N PRO A 183 -3.99 9.89 14.85
CA PRO A 183 -5.15 9.87 15.74
C PRO A 183 -4.76 9.89 17.22
N LEU A 184 -3.68 9.22 17.66
CA LEU A 184 -3.27 9.25 19.07
C LEU A 184 -2.78 10.63 19.53
N LEU A 185 -2.12 11.39 18.65
CA LEU A 185 -1.74 12.78 18.92
C LEU A 185 -2.97 13.72 18.99
N SER A 186 -4.06 13.36 18.31
CA SER A 186 -5.33 14.09 18.36
C SER A 186 -6.15 13.72 19.60
N ALA A 187 -5.98 12.49 20.12
CA ALA A 187 -6.75 11.98 21.25
C ALA A 187 -6.38 12.62 22.60
N ASP A 188 -7.39 12.72 23.47
CA ASP A 188 -7.25 13.17 24.87
C ASP A 188 -6.75 11.99 25.74
N ASN A 189 -5.43 11.87 25.94
CA ASN A 189 -4.81 10.84 26.80
C ASN A 189 -5.25 9.38 26.50
N PRO A 190 -4.99 8.86 25.27
CA PRO A 190 -5.44 7.54 24.86
C PRO A 190 -4.71 6.42 25.62
N GLU A 191 -5.45 5.39 26.07
CA GLU A 191 -4.88 4.29 26.87
C GLU A 191 -4.97 2.92 26.19
N THR A 192 -5.96 2.72 25.32
CA THR A 192 -6.33 1.42 24.74
C THR A 192 -6.42 1.51 23.23
N VAL A 193 -5.64 0.68 22.53
CA VAL A 193 -5.58 0.65 21.07
C VAL A 193 -5.90 -0.75 20.56
N LEU A 194 -6.69 -0.86 19.50
CA LEU A 194 -6.87 -2.07 18.72
C LEU A 194 -6.24 -1.88 17.34
N VAL A 195 -5.39 -2.82 16.93
CA VAL A 195 -4.78 -2.90 15.61
C VAL A 195 -5.33 -4.15 14.91
N ILE A 196 -6.12 -3.95 13.86
CA ILE A 196 -6.64 -5.02 13.01
C ILE A 196 -5.78 -5.11 11.74
N GLY A 197 -5.05 -6.22 11.62
CA GLY A 197 -3.98 -6.42 10.64
C GLY A 197 -2.61 -6.04 11.24
N PHE A 198 -1.77 -7.04 11.53
CA PHE A 198 -0.43 -6.81 12.10
C PHE A 198 0.59 -6.45 11.03
N GLY A 199 0.56 -7.18 9.91
CA GLY A 199 1.54 -7.04 8.82
C GLY A 199 2.97 -7.23 9.32
N VAL A 200 3.77 -6.15 9.30
CA VAL A 200 5.16 -6.16 9.80
C VAL A 200 5.31 -5.55 11.20
N GLY A 201 4.22 -5.09 11.82
CA GLY A 201 4.18 -4.57 13.19
C GLY A 201 4.53 -3.09 13.37
N ASN A 202 4.64 -2.30 12.28
CA ASN A 202 4.93 -0.86 12.37
C ASN A 202 3.85 -0.09 13.14
N THR A 203 2.57 -0.31 12.83
CA THR A 203 1.44 0.37 13.47
C THR A 203 1.34 0.03 14.94
N THR A 204 1.51 -1.27 15.29
CA THR A 204 1.53 -1.73 16.67
C THR A 204 2.67 -1.05 17.44
N GLN A 205 3.88 -0.99 16.89
CA GLN A 205 5.00 -0.31 17.55
C GLN A 205 4.72 1.18 17.70
N ALA A 206 4.24 1.86 16.66
CA ALA A 206 3.90 3.28 16.72
C ALA A 206 2.92 3.58 17.86
N ALA A 207 1.93 2.71 18.08
CA ALA A 207 0.99 2.83 19.20
C ALA A 207 1.68 2.69 20.56
N THR A 208 2.62 1.75 20.73
CA THR A 208 3.32 1.52 22.01
C THR A 208 4.31 2.64 22.37
N LEU A 209 4.69 3.49 21.42
CA LEU A 209 5.57 4.65 21.66
C LEU A 209 4.85 5.84 22.32
N HIS A 210 3.52 5.83 22.38
CA HIS A 210 2.75 6.84 23.10
C HIS A 210 2.74 6.54 24.61
N PRO A 211 3.23 7.46 25.47
CA PRO A 211 3.37 7.18 26.90
C PRO A 211 2.07 6.84 27.64
N SER A 212 0.94 7.37 27.17
CA SER A 212 -0.37 7.13 27.78
C SER A 212 -0.94 5.74 27.44
N VAL A 213 -0.46 5.09 26.36
CA VAL A 213 -0.98 3.81 25.90
C VAL A 213 -0.51 2.69 26.81
N ARG A 214 -1.48 2.04 27.46
CA ARG A 214 -1.29 0.96 28.44
C ARG A 214 -1.60 -0.43 27.89
N ARG A 215 -2.46 -0.52 26.87
CA ARG A 215 -2.86 -1.78 26.22
C ARG A 215 -3.00 -1.59 24.72
N VAL A 216 -2.33 -2.46 23.97
CA VAL A 216 -2.47 -2.57 22.52
C VAL A 216 -2.92 -3.99 22.21
N GLU A 217 -4.07 -4.13 21.56
CA GLU A 217 -4.52 -5.42 21.06
C GLU A 217 -4.19 -5.53 19.59
N VAL A 218 -3.61 -6.65 19.19
CA VAL A 218 -3.34 -7.00 17.80
C VAL A 218 -4.26 -8.14 17.42
N VAL A 219 -5.02 -7.95 16.36
CA VAL A 219 -5.86 -8.98 15.76
C VAL A 219 -5.39 -9.21 14.34
N ASP A 220 -4.95 -10.43 14.06
CA ASP A 220 -4.56 -10.83 12.72
C ASP A 220 -5.16 -12.21 12.42
N LEU A 221 -5.66 -12.41 11.20
CA LEU A 221 -6.21 -13.69 10.78
C LEU A 221 -5.12 -14.76 10.66
N SER A 222 -3.90 -14.34 10.31
CA SER A 222 -2.77 -15.23 10.06
C SER A 222 -1.90 -15.41 11.30
N ARG A 223 -1.86 -16.66 11.79
CA ARG A 223 -0.82 -17.06 12.74
C ARG A 223 0.58 -16.96 12.13
N HIS A 224 0.74 -17.22 10.84
CA HIS A 224 2.05 -17.23 10.19
C HIS A 224 2.65 -15.83 10.07
N VAL A 225 1.84 -14.80 9.80
CA VAL A 225 2.31 -13.41 9.84
C VAL A 225 2.93 -13.09 11.20
N LEU A 226 2.25 -13.47 12.29
CA LEU A 226 2.70 -13.23 13.66
C LEU A 226 3.97 -14.01 14.02
N THR A 227 4.10 -15.27 13.59
CA THR A 227 5.32 -16.07 13.87
C THR A 227 6.56 -15.52 13.16
N HIS A 228 6.38 -14.80 12.06
CA HIS A 228 7.48 -14.20 11.30
C HIS A 228 7.78 -12.74 11.69
N ALA A 229 7.08 -12.17 12.67
CA ALA A 229 7.29 -10.80 13.15
C ALA A 229 8.77 -10.52 13.54
N GLY A 230 9.50 -11.54 13.96
CA GLY A 230 10.91 -11.47 14.32
C GLY A 230 11.85 -11.03 13.18
N TYR A 231 11.45 -11.22 11.91
CA TYR A 231 12.20 -10.70 10.77
C TYR A 231 12.11 -9.18 10.63
N PHE A 232 11.23 -8.51 11.37
CA PHE A 232 11.01 -7.07 11.27
C PHE A 232 11.40 -6.32 12.55
N LYS A 233 12.15 -6.95 13.48
CA LYS A 233 12.56 -6.36 14.78
C LYS A 233 13.16 -4.97 14.69
N ASN A 234 13.96 -4.70 13.66
CA ASN A 234 14.57 -3.38 13.45
C ASN A 234 13.52 -2.29 13.19
N SER A 235 12.38 -2.66 12.60
CA SER A 235 11.29 -1.76 12.24
C SER A 235 10.11 -1.84 13.19
N ASN A 236 9.90 -2.91 13.96
CA ASN A 236 8.78 -3.01 14.89
C ASN A 236 9.21 -3.05 16.36
N GLY A 237 10.51 -3.00 16.65
CA GLY A 237 11.01 -2.99 18.02
C GLY A 237 10.70 -4.26 18.81
N ASP A 238 10.50 -5.39 18.13
CA ASP A 238 10.11 -6.67 18.74
C ASP A 238 8.79 -6.56 19.54
N VAL A 239 7.86 -5.75 19.03
CA VAL A 239 6.64 -5.31 19.74
C VAL A 239 5.76 -6.45 20.26
N LEU A 240 5.81 -7.65 19.68
CA LEU A 240 5.04 -8.80 20.19
C LEU A 240 5.52 -9.27 21.58
N ASN A 241 6.71 -8.89 22.01
CA ASN A 241 7.24 -9.15 23.36
C ASN A 241 6.98 -7.98 24.33
N ASP A 242 6.36 -6.88 23.90
CA ASP A 242 5.97 -5.79 24.80
C ASP A 242 4.80 -6.26 25.69
N ARG A 243 4.96 -6.12 27.02
CA ARG A 243 3.95 -6.52 28.02
C ARG A 243 2.58 -5.86 27.85
N ARG A 244 2.51 -4.74 27.12
CA ARG A 244 1.27 -4.01 26.82
C ARG A 244 0.53 -4.60 25.63
N VAL A 245 1.17 -5.47 24.85
CA VAL A 245 0.65 -6.01 23.60
C VAL A 245 0.02 -7.37 23.84
N ALA A 246 -1.25 -7.50 23.47
CA ALA A 246 -1.99 -8.76 23.50
C ALA A 246 -2.34 -9.15 22.06
N VAL A 247 -2.05 -10.40 21.68
CA VAL A 247 -2.21 -10.87 20.30
C VAL A 247 -3.32 -11.91 20.22
N TYR A 248 -4.21 -11.76 19.25
CA TYR A 248 -5.30 -12.68 18.98
C TYR A 248 -5.24 -13.11 17.52
N VAL A 249 -5.15 -14.42 17.29
CA VAL A 249 -5.34 -15.00 15.95
C VAL A 249 -6.84 -15.11 15.72
N ASN A 250 -7.42 -14.13 15.05
CA ASN A 250 -8.87 -14.03 14.88
C ASN A 250 -9.24 -13.12 13.70
N ASP A 251 -10.49 -13.23 13.26
CA ASP A 251 -11.07 -12.25 12.34
C ASP A 251 -11.33 -10.92 13.06
N GLY A 252 -11.03 -9.80 12.41
CA GLY A 252 -11.14 -8.46 12.98
C GLY A 252 -12.58 -8.06 13.31
N ARG A 253 -13.53 -8.38 12.41
CA ARG A 253 -14.95 -8.10 12.61
C ARG A 253 -15.51 -8.97 13.74
N GLN A 254 -15.19 -10.26 13.76
CA GLN A 254 -15.58 -11.17 14.84
C GLN A 254 -14.98 -10.75 16.19
N HIS A 255 -13.72 -10.29 16.20
CA HIS A 255 -13.10 -9.77 17.41
C HIS A 255 -13.91 -8.62 17.98
N LEU A 256 -14.25 -7.62 17.17
CA LEU A 256 -15.07 -6.47 17.59
C LEU A 256 -16.42 -6.90 18.18
N GLN A 257 -17.08 -7.92 17.61
CA GLN A 257 -18.35 -8.43 18.15
C GLN A 257 -18.21 -8.95 19.58
N MET A 258 -17.08 -9.58 19.91
CA MET A 258 -16.79 -10.12 21.24
C MET A 258 -16.38 -9.06 22.27
N GLN A 259 -16.02 -7.86 21.82
CA GLN A 259 -15.64 -6.77 22.72
C GLN A 259 -16.86 -6.04 23.27
N ARG A 260 -16.69 -5.45 24.46
CA ARG A 260 -17.72 -4.60 25.07
C ARG A 260 -17.78 -3.24 24.35
N PRO A 261 -18.93 -2.56 24.33
CA PRO A 261 -18.99 -1.18 23.86
C PRO A 261 -17.99 -0.27 24.61
N GLY A 262 -17.41 0.71 23.91
CA GLY A 262 -16.47 1.65 24.52
C GLY A 262 -15.15 1.04 25.01
N SER A 263 -14.63 0.00 24.36
CA SER A 263 -13.40 -0.68 24.80
C SER A 263 -12.12 0.04 24.38
N TYR A 264 -12.13 0.84 23.31
CA TYR A 264 -10.90 1.35 22.69
C TYR A 264 -10.91 2.87 22.51
N ASP A 265 -9.76 3.51 22.68
CA ASP A 265 -9.53 4.91 22.32
C ASP A 265 -9.18 5.05 20.84
N LEU A 266 -8.54 4.03 20.26
CA LEU A 266 -8.22 3.96 18.83
C LEU A 266 -8.47 2.55 18.30
N ILE A 267 -9.11 2.46 17.14
CA ILE A 267 -9.14 1.27 16.29
C ILE A 267 -8.44 1.60 14.97
N THR A 268 -7.37 0.88 14.64
CA THR A 268 -6.74 0.94 13.30
C THR A 268 -7.13 -0.29 12.49
N LEU A 269 -7.30 -0.10 11.18
CA LEU A 269 -7.63 -1.17 10.25
C LEU A 269 -6.80 -1.04 8.96
N GLU A 270 -5.88 -1.99 8.79
CA GLU A 270 -4.98 -2.13 7.64
C GLU A 270 -5.07 -3.57 7.11
N PRO A 271 -6.20 -3.93 6.48
CA PRO A 271 -6.42 -5.30 6.03
C PRO A 271 -5.54 -5.60 4.79
N PRO A 272 -5.47 -6.86 4.36
CA PRO A 272 -4.85 -7.21 3.10
C PRO A 272 -5.44 -6.46 1.89
N PRO A 273 -4.85 -6.59 0.68
CA PRO A 273 -5.42 -6.02 -0.54
C PRO A 273 -6.90 -6.37 -0.74
N ILE A 274 -7.69 -5.40 -1.24
CA ILE A 274 -9.16 -5.50 -1.37
C ILE A 274 -9.61 -6.72 -2.20
N ALA A 275 -8.78 -7.14 -3.14
CA ALA A 275 -9.04 -8.30 -4.00
C ALA A 275 -9.05 -9.64 -3.26
N GLN A 276 -8.55 -9.69 -2.02
CA GLN A 276 -8.56 -10.91 -1.23
C GLN A 276 -9.94 -11.18 -0.65
N ALA A 277 -10.37 -12.45 -0.74
CA ALA A 277 -11.70 -12.87 -0.31
C ALA A 277 -12.00 -12.46 1.14
N GLY A 278 -13.17 -11.86 1.35
CA GLY A 278 -13.63 -11.42 2.68
C GLY A 278 -13.11 -10.06 3.14
N VAL A 279 -12.04 -9.50 2.54
CA VAL A 279 -11.51 -8.18 2.91
C VAL A 279 -12.52 -7.07 2.64
N ALA A 280 -13.28 -7.18 1.55
CA ALA A 280 -14.29 -6.20 1.17
C ALA A 280 -15.29 -5.92 2.31
N ALA A 281 -15.62 -6.91 3.13
CA ALA A 281 -16.52 -6.75 4.27
C ALA A 281 -15.95 -5.80 5.36
N LEU A 282 -14.64 -5.61 5.44
CA LEU A 282 -14.03 -4.67 6.40
C LEU A 282 -14.15 -3.20 5.96
N TYR A 283 -14.79 -2.94 4.80
CA TYR A 283 -15.01 -1.62 4.23
C TYR A 283 -16.49 -1.18 4.18
N SER A 284 -17.38 -1.94 4.81
CA SER A 284 -18.81 -1.66 4.79
C SER A 284 -19.28 -0.73 5.90
N GLU A 285 -20.40 -0.06 5.64
CA GLU A 285 -21.10 0.76 6.62
C GLU A 285 -21.42 -0.03 7.90
N GLU A 286 -21.83 -1.29 7.79
CA GLU A 286 -22.12 -2.18 8.91
C GLU A 286 -20.88 -2.48 9.76
N PHE A 287 -19.73 -2.70 9.11
CA PHE A 287 -18.47 -2.87 9.83
C PHE A 287 -18.08 -1.60 10.58
N TYR A 288 -18.18 -0.44 9.94
CA TYR A 288 -17.88 0.84 10.57
C TYR A 288 -18.83 1.12 11.74
N ALA A 289 -20.13 0.84 11.60
CA ALA A 289 -21.09 0.98 12.68
C ALA A 289 -20.73 0.10 13.87
N LEU A 290 -20.36 -1.17 13.63
CA LEU A 290 -19.85 -2.06 14.68
C LEU A 290 -18.60 -1.48 15.35
N ALA A 291 -17.59 -1.05 14.58
CA ALA A 291 -16.37 -0.48 15.10
C ALA A 291 -16.65 0.78 15.97
N LYS A 292 -17.53 1.66 15.51
CA LYS A 292 -17.95 2.86 16.25
C LYS A 292 -18.49 2.52 17.64
N THR A 293 -19.31 1.47 17.76
CA THR A 293 -19.82 1.06 19.09
C THR A 293 -18.73 0.59 20.06
N ARG A 294 -17.56 0.16 19.55
CA ARG A 294 -16.43 -0.30 20.37
C ARG A 294 -15.44 0.82 20.70
N LEU A 295 -15.58 1.99 20.08
CA LEU A 295 -14.84 3.19 20.44
C LEU A 295 -15.44 3.84 21.68
N LYS A 296 -14.58 4.35 22.56
CA LYS A 296 -14.96 5.28 23.62
C LYS A 296 -15.47 6.58 23.02
N MET A 297 -16.17 7.38 23.82
CA MET A 297 -16.48 8.77 23.46
C MET A 297 -15.19 9.52 23.12
N LYS A 298 -15.17 10.28 22.02
CA LYS A 298 -13.98 10.93 21.46
C LYS A 298 -12.87 9.97 21.01
N GLY A 299 -13.14 8.67 20.91
CA GLY A 299 -12.22 7.71 20.32
C GLY A 299 -12.13 7.86 18.81
N PHE A 300 -11.10 7.29 18.20
CA PHE A 300 -10.82 7.44 16.78
C PHE A 300 -10.82 6.09 16.05
N MET A 301 -11.31 6.11 14.81
CA MET A 301 -11.07 5.04 13.85
C MET A 301 -10.09 5.54 12.79
N SER A 302 -9.11 4.72 12.42
CA SER A 302 -8.19 4.99 11.32
C SER A 302 -8.23 3.83 10.33
N GLN A 303 -8.65 4.12 9.09
CA GLN A 303 -8.87 3.14 8.03
C GLN A 303 -7.95 3.41 6.84
N TRP A 304 -7.30 2.36 6.33
CA TRP A 304 -6.55 2.42 5.07
C TRP A 304 -7.46 2.46 3.86
N LEU A 305 -7.24 3.48 3.01
CA LEU A 305 -7.97 3.70 1.77
C LEU A 305 -7.01 3.51 0.58
N PRO A 306 -6.95 2.29 0.00
CA PRO A 306 -6.06 1.98 -1.12
C PRO A 306 -6.65 2.41 -2.46
N VAL A 307 -6.63 3.72 -2.73
CA VAL A 307 -7.26 4.30 -3.94
C VAL A 307 -6.70 3.78 -5.26
N TYR A 308 -5.52 3.18 -5.24
CA TYR A 308 -4.86 2.59 -6.41
C TYR A 308 -5.37 1.17 -6.76
N GLN A 309 -6.09 0.49 -5.85
CA GLN A 309 -6.58 -0.88 -6.08
C GLN A 309 -7.97 -0.92 -6.71
N VAL A 310 -8.71 0.18 -6.63
CA VAL A 310 -10.11 0.25 -7.05
C VAL A 310 -10.37 1.49 -7.91
N PRO A 311 -11.41 1.49 -8.76
CA PRO A 311 -11.79 2.66 -9.56
C PRO A 311 -12.30 3.81 -8.69
N ALA A 312 -12.28 5.03 -9.25
CA ALA A 312 -12.76 6.24 -8.58
C ALA A 312 -14.17 6.10 -7.97
N ALA A 313 -15.10 5.45 -8.68
CA ALA A 313 -16.46 5.23 -8.19
C ALA A 313 -16.51 4.35 -6.93
N SER A 314 -15.69 3.30 -6.87
CA SER A 314 -15.57 2.45 -5.69
C SER A 314 -14.89 3.18 -4.53
N THR A 315 -13.85 3.98 -4.82
CA THR A 315 -13.22 4.87 -3.82
C THR A 315 -14.26 5.80 -3.19
N LEU A 316 -15.11 6.46 -3.99
CA LEU A 316 -16.15 7.33 -3.47
C LEU A 316 -17.20 6.58 -2.64
N ALA A 317 -17.59 5.36 -3.04
CA ALA A 317 -18.51 4.52 -2.28
C ALA A 317 -17.91 4.06 -0.93
N MET A 318 -16.61 3.74 -0.90
CA MET A 318 -15.89 3.39 0.33
C MET A 318 -15.78 4.58 1.29
N ILE A 319 -15.41 5.76 0.77
CA ILE A 319 -15.41 7.00 1.57
C ILE A 319 -16.83 7.26 2.08
N ARG A 320 -17.86 7.10 1.24
CA ARG A 320 -19.27 7.29 1.62
C ARG A 320 -19.65 6.43 2.82
N ALA A 321 -19.35 5.13 2.79
CA ALA A 321 -19.64 4.21 3.88
C ALA A 321 -18.97 4.64 5.19
N PHE A 322 -17.73 5.13 5.12
CA PHE A 322 -17.02 5.62 6.29
C PHE A 322 -17.64 6.90 6.86
N VAL A 323 -17.90 7.90 6.01
CA VAL A 323 -18.40 9.22 6.47
C VAL A 323 -19.85 9.20 6.94
N ASP A 324 -20.65 8.22 6.50
CA ASP A 324 -22.02 8.03 7.00
C ASP A 324 -22.04 7.60 8.47
N VAL A 325 -21.05 6.81 8.90
CA VAL A 325 -20.88 6.40 10.30
C VAL A 325 -20.07 7.42 11.10
N PHE A 326 -19.02 7.97 10.49
CA PHE A 326 -18.09 8.94 11.07
C PHE A 326 -18.16 10.28 10.33
N PRO A 327 -19.21 11.10 10.54
CA PRO A 327 -19.37 12.39 9.84
C PRO A 327 -18.30 13.43 10.22
N GLN A 328 -17.52 13.18 11.27
CA GLN A 328 -16.35 13.96 11.65
C GLN A 328 -15.09 13.20 11.23
N SER A 329 -14.84 13.19 9.92
CA SER A 329 -13.71 12.49 9.31
C SER A 329 -12.82 13.42 8.49
N VAL A 330 -11.51 13.17 8.51
CA VAL A 330 -10.55 13.81 7.61
C VAL A 330 -9.87 12.75 6.75
N LEU A 331 -9.44 13.16 5.56
CA LEU A 331 -8.55 12.37 4.72
C LEU A 331 -7.13 12.88 4.90
N VAL A 332 -6.19 11.96 5.12
CA VAL A 332 -4.80 12.27 5.40
C VAL A 332 -3.89 11.47 4.46
N SER A 333 -2.86 12.14 3.96
CA SER A 333 -1.77 11.60 3.16
C SER A 333 -0.83 10.75 4.03
N GLY A 334 -0.96 9.42 3.95
CA GLY A 334 -0.06 8.47 4.61
C GLY A 334 1.27 8.32 3.88
N ALA A 335 1.25 7.85 2.64
CA ALA A 335 2.38 7.88 1.72
C ALA A 335 1.90 7.63 0.29
N GLU A 336 2.18 8.54 -0.65
CA GLU A 336 1.70 8.41 -2.04
C GLU A 336 0.18 8.14 -2.11
N ALA A 337 -0.22 6.96 -2.61
CA ALA A 337 -1.61 6.53 -2.74
C ALA A 337 -2.11 5.72 -1.53
N ASP A 338 -1.28 5.51 -0.50
CA ASP A 338 -1.69 4.96 0.79
C ASP A 338 -2.27 6.08 1.65
N LEU A 339 -3.61 6.20 1.62
CA LEU A 339 -4.36 7.25 2.30
C LEU A 339 -5.04 6.74 3.57
N LEU A 340 -5.27 7.65 4.51
CA LEU A 340 -5.89 7.38 5.79
C LEU A 340 -7.22 8.12 5.90
N LEU A 341 -8.30 7.38 6.11
CA LEU A 341 -9.56 7.93 6.61
C LEU A 341 -9.51 7.89 8.13
N VAL A 342 -9.50 9.05 8.77
CA VAL A 342 -9.51 9.18 10.23
C VAL A 342 -10.86 9.75 10.64
N GLY A 343 -11.61 9.03 11.47
CA GLY A 343 -12.94 9.40 11.93
C GLY A 343 -13.01 9.49 13.45
N ALA A 344 -13.66 10.52 13.97
CA ALA A 344 -13.87 10.72 15.41
C ALA A 344 -15.24 10.21 15.87
N ASN A 345 -15.29 9.59 17.05
CA ASN A 345 -16.52 9.10 17.66
C ASN A 345 -17.21 10.20 18.48
N ASP A 346 -18.27 10.78 17.89
CA ASP A 346 -19.16 11.78 18.52
C ASP A 346 -18.42 13.02 19.08
N SER A 347 -17.34 13.42 18.41
CA SER A 347 -16.59 14.64 18.69
C SER A 347 -16.09 15.28 17.41
N ARG A 348 -15.70 16.56 17.48
CA ARG A 348 -14.98 17.19 16.38
C ARG A 348 -13.63 16.51 16.19
N ILE A 349 -13.23 16.37 14.93
CA ILE A 349 -11.91 15.90 14.56
C ILE A 349 -10.98 17.10 14.45
N GLU A 350 -10.24 17.38 15.53
CA GLU A 350 -9.35 18.53 15.61
C GLU A 350 -7.97 18.12 16.11
N ILE A 351 -6.94 18.69 15.50
CA ILE A 351 -5.56 18.58 15.95
C ILE A 351 -5.12 19.91 16.59
N ASP A 352 -4.58 19.82 17.81
CA ASP A 352 -4.08 20.98 18.53
C ASP A 352 -2.54 21.06 18.39
N PRO A 353 -2.00 22.09 17.72
CA PRO A 353 -0.57 22.16 17.43
C PRO A 353 0.29 22.26 18.69
N ALA A 354 -0.22 22.89 19.76
CA ALA A 354 0.50 22.98 21.03
C ALA A 354 0.52 21.64 21.75
N ARG A 355 -0.58 20.87 21.70
CA ARG A 355 -0.64 19.51 22.25
C ARG A 355 0.35 18.59 21.54
N VAL A 356 0.38 18.63 20.20
CA VAL A 356 1.31 17.83 19.40
C VAL A 356 2.76 18.19 19.74
N ALA A 357 3.10 19.48 19.77
CA ALA A 357 4.43 19.94 20.14
C ALA A 357 4.85 19.45 21.55
N ASN A 358 3.94 19.53 22.52
CA ASN A 358 4.17 19.06 23.88
C ASN A 358 4.38 17.54 23.93
N ALA A 359 3.56 16.76 23.21
CA ALA A 359 3.72 15.30 23.14
C ALA A 359 5.10 14.92 22.57
N MET A 360 5.52 15.56 21.47
CA MET A 360 6.83 15.32 20.85
C MET A 360 8.00 15.76 21.73
N THR A 361 7.81 16.79 22.56
CA THR A 361 8.84 17.26 23.50
C THR A 361 8.99 16.30 24.68
N ASN A 362 7.87 15.80 25.20
CA ASN A 362 7.85 14.96 26.40
C ASN A 362 8.09 13.46 26.12
N ALA A 363 8.05 13.02 24.86
CA ALA A 363 8.25 11.63 24.46
C ALA A 363 9.34 11.51 23.38
N PRO A 364 10.63 11.41 23.75
CA PRO A 364 11.74 11.36 22.80
C PRO A 364 11.66 10.19 21.80
N ALA A 365 11.19 9.02 22.26
CA ALA A 365 11.04 7.85 21.40
C ALA A 365 9.95 8.06 20.33
N LEU A 366 8.81 8.66 20.70
CA LEU A 366 7.75 9.08 19.78
C LEU A 366 8.28 10.09 18.76
N ARG A 367 9.02 11.11 19.21
CA ARG A 367 9.60 12.13 18.33
C ARG A 367 10.60 11.54 17.34
N ALA A 368 11.51 10.69 17.80
CA ALA A 368 12.49 10.03 16.94
C ALA A 368 11.80 9.18 15.86
N ASP A 369 10.71 8.51 16.24
CA ASP A 369 9.94 7.69 15.33
C ASP A 369 9.15 8.49 14.29
N LEU A 370 8.59 9.64 14.68
CA LEU A 370 7.97 10.58 13.75
C LEU A 370 8.99 11.20 12.78
N GLN A 371 10.17 11.57 13.28
CA GLN A 371 11.23 12.18 12.47
C GLN A 371 11.74 11.25 11.36
N ARG A 372 11.84 9.94 11.64
CA ARG A 372 12.36 8.99 10.66
C ARG A 372 11.41 8.75 9.48
N VAL A 373 10.16 9.21 9.56
CA VAL A 373 9.14 9.05 8.52
C VAL A 373 8.63 10.40 7.98
N ASP A 374 9.41 11.48 8.11
CA ASP A 374 9.02 12.84 7.67
C ASP A 374 7.65 13.29 8.22
N LEU A 375 7.42 13.00 9.51
CA LEU A 375 6.34 13.54 10.34
C LEU A 375 6.91 14.21 11.61
N GLY A 376 8.18 14.64 11.54
CA GLY A 376 9.01 15.05 12.67
C GLY A 376 8.72 16.44 13.22
N SER A 377 7.73 17.13 12.67
CA SER A 377 7.29 18.46 13.08
C SER A 377 5.76 18.57 13.05
N VAL A 378 5.20 19.50 13.83
CA VAL A 378 3.76 19.79 13.81
C VAL A 378 3.32 20.19 12.39
N ARG A 379 4.15 20.95 11.68
CA ARG A 379 3.95 21.33 10.28
C ARG A 379 3.78 20.13 9.35
N GLU A 380 4.62 19.11 9.46
CA GLU A 380 4.51 17.91 8.59
C GLU A 380 3.31 17.04 8.95
N ILE A 381 2.96 16.95 10.23
CA ILE A 381 1.79 16.20 10.70
C ILE A 381 0.49 16.85 10.19
N VAL A 382 0.35 18.17 10.40
CA VAL A 382 -0.81 18.93 9.90
C VAL A 382 -0.77 19.03 8.37
N GLY A 383 0.42 19.13 7.80
CA GLY A 383 0.67 19.17 6.36
C GLY A 383 0.25 17.90 5.63
N ALA A 384 0.04 16.78 6.33
CA ALA A 384 -0.51 15.57 5.74
C ALA A 384 -2.01 15.67 5.40
N PHE A 385 -2.69 16.76 5.76
CA PHE A 385 -4.10 16.97 5.46
C PHE A 385 -4.42 16.95 3.96
N LEU A 386 -5.48 16.25 3.57
CA LEU A 386 -5.99 16.21 2.19
C LEU A 386 -7.43 16.66 2.05
N ALA A 387 -8.32 16.37 3.00
CA ALA A 387 -9.72 16.76 2.90
C ALA A 387 -10.41 16.89 4.27
N SER A 388 -11.32 17.86 4.35
CA SER A 388 -12.14 18.13 5.53
C SER A 388 -13.37 17.20 5.59
N PRO A 389 -14.09 17.16 6.74
CA PRO A 389 -15.37 16.48 6.82
C PRO A 389 -16.40 16.98 5.79
N GLN A 390 -16.46 18.29 5.59
CA GLN A 390 -17.39 18.93 4.64
C GLN A 390 -17.06 18.52 3.21
N LYS A 391 -15.77 18.53 2.85
CA LYS A 391 -15.30 18.14 1.53
C LYS A 391 -15.60 16.67 1.22
N LEU A 392 -15.32 15.77 2.16
CA LEU A 392 -15.60 14.34 1.99
C LEU A 392 -17.10 14.06 1.83
N SER A 393 -17.94 14.70 2.63
CA SER A 393 -19.40 14.59 2.52
C SER A 393 -19.92 15.15 1.19
N ALA A 394 -19.39 16.29 0.74
CA ALA A 394 -19.78 16.89 -0.53
C ALA A 394 -19.35 16.02 -1.73
N ALA A 395 -18.12 15.52 -1.73
CA ALA A 395 -17.56 14.70 -2.79
C ALA A 395 -18.30 13.36 -2.99
N THR A 396 -18.87 12.82 -1.90
CA THR A 396 -19.53 11.50 -1.89
C THR A 396 -21.05 11.56 -1.91
N ARG A 397 -21.67 12.75 -1.91
CA ARG A 397 -23.13 12.92 -1.81
C ARG A 397 -23.94 12.11 -2.83
N ASN A 398 -23.40 11.94 -4.05
CA ASN A 398 -24.07 11.25 -5.15
C ASN A 398 -23.61 9.78 -5.27
N SER A 399 -22.82 9.29 -4.33
CA SER A 399 -22.37 7.91 -4.26
C SER A 399 -23.17 7.19 -3.19
N ALA A 400 -23.57 5.96 -3.48
CA ALA A 400 -24.12 5.09 -2.46
C ALA A 400 -22.99 4.42 -1.66
N PRO A 401 -23.17 4.21 -0.35
CA PRO A 401 -22.17 3.56 0.47
C PRO A 401 -21.91 2.11 0.03
N VAL A 402 -20.71 1.65 0.31
CA VAL A 402 -20.44 0.21 0.43
C VAL A 402 -21.21 -0.34 1.63
N THR A 403 -21.97 -1.40 1.40
CA THR A 403 -22.66 -2.17 2.44
C THR A 403 -22.31 -3.65 2.30
N ASP A 404 -22.62 -4.45 3.31
CA ASP A 404 -22.46 -5.92 3.25
C ASP A 404 -23.21 -6.53 2.05
N ASP A 405 -24.38 -5.98 1.71
CA ASP A 405 -25.19 -6.40 0.55
C ASP A 405 -24.78 -5.72 -0.78
N ARG A 406 -23.84 -4.76 -0.73
CA ARG A 406 -23.32 -4.04 -1.90
C ARG A 406 -21.79 -3.88 -1.83
N PRO A 407 -21.01 -4.98 -1.91
CA PRO A 407 -19.56 -4.94 -1.85
C PRO A 407 -18.94 -4.60 -3.21
N ILE A 408 -19.27 -3.42 -3.78
CA ILE A 408 -18.85 -3.03 -5.14
C ILE A 408 -17.33 -3.04 -5.35
N GLN A 409 -16.56 -2.80 -4.30
CA GLN A 409 -15.10 -2.83 -4.27
C GLN A 409 -14.52 -4.24 -4.52
N GLU A 410 -15.27 -5.30 -4.19
CA GLU A 410 -14.85 -6.70 -4.42
C GLU A 410 -14.86 -7.06 -5.90
N TYR A 411 -15.84 -6.54 -6.64
CA TYR A 411 -16.03 -6.83 -8.07
C TYR A 411 -15.46 -5.76 -9.00
N GLY A 412 -15.06 -4.61 -8.43
CA GLY A 412 -14.48 -3.49 -9.16
C GLY A 412 -12.96 -3.51 -9.23
N VAL A 413 -12.27 -4.54 -8.74
CA VAL A 413 -10.80 -4.59 -8.60
C VAL A 413 -10.10 -4.28 -9.93
N ARG A 414 -9.12 -3.37 -9.88
CA ARG A 414 -8.36 -2.96 -11.08
C ARG A 414 -7.31 -3.98 -11.50
N SER A 415 -7.03 -4.00 -12.81
CA SER A 415 -5.91 -4.76 -13.36
C SER A 415 -4.57 -4.15 -12.94
N LEU A 416 -3.61 -5.01 -12.55
CA LEU A 416 -2.23 -4.63 -12.25
C LEU A 416 -1.48 -4.00 -13.44
N LEU A 417 -2.01 -4.12 -14.66
CA LEU A 417 -1.44 -3.51 -15.88
C LEU A 417 -1.88 -2.06 -16.09
N THR A 418 -2.88 -1.58 -15.35
CA THR A 418 -3.42 -0.22 -15.46
C THR A 418 -3.09 0.57 -14.19
N PHE A 419 -1.87 1.09 -14.12
CA PHE A 419 -1.53 2.12 -13.13
C PHE A 419 -2.17 3.45 -13.56
N GLY A 420 -3.41 3.73 -13.14
CA GLY A 420 -4.03 5.01 -13.48
C GLY A 420 -5.48 5.16 -13.05
N ASP A 421 -5.70 5.71 -11.86
CA ASP A 421 -6.28 7.02 -11.56
C ASP A 421 -5.98 7.25 -10.08
N GLY A 422 -5.49 8.43 -9.72
CA GLY A 422 -5.22 8.76 -8.32
C GLY A 422 -6.50 8.92 -7.49
N LEU A 423 -6.34 9.50 -6.31
CA LEU A 423 -7.47 10.03 -5.54
C LEU A 423 -8.37 10.90 -6.46
N PRO A 424 -9.69 10.69 -6.52
CA PRO A 424 -10.55 11.51 -7.37
C PRO A 424 -10.39 12.99 -7.03
N ALA A 425 -10.22 13.84 -8.04
CA ALA A 425 -9.96 15.28 -7.85
C ALA A 425 -11.07 15.99 -7.06
N SER A 426 -12.28 15.43 -7.03
CA SER A 426 -13.38 15.94 -6.21
C SER A 426 -13.17 15.78 -4.70
N VAL A 427 -12.26 14.91 -4.27
CA VAL A 427 -12.07 14.56 -2.86
C VAL A 427 -11.02 15.44 -2.17
N ALA A 428 -9.89 15.70 -2.84
CA ALA A 428 -8.79 16.46 -2.24
C ALA A 428 -9.07 17.98 -2.24
N ASP A 429 -8.92 18.61 -1.08
CA ASP A 429 -8.88 20.07 -0.93
C ASP A 429 -8.05 20.46 0.30
N VAL A 430 -6.75 20.67 0.09
CA VAL A 430 -5.79 21.00 1.15
C VAL A 430 -6.04 22.37 1.81
N ARG A 431 -6.82 23.25 1.17
CA ARG A 431 -7.08 24.62 1.64
C ARG A 431 -7.99 24.66 2.85
N GLU A 432 -8.79 23.61 3.05
CA GLU A 432 -9.71 23.49 4.18
C GLU A 432 -9.03 22.97 5.46
N VAL A 433 -7.70 23.00 5.55
CA VAL A 433 -6.93 22.49 6.70
C VAL A 433 -7.34 23.13 8.04
N ALA A 434 -7.83 24.37 8.02
CA ALA A 434 -8.33 25.05 9.21
C ALA A 434 -9.54 24.33 9.85
N ALA A 435 -10.27 23.51 9.09
CA ALA A 435 -11.34 22.66 9.62
C ALA A 435 -10.81 21.52 10.51
N TRP A 436 -9.54 21.10 10.30
CA TRP A 436 -8.88 20.08 11.11
C TRP A 436 -7.93 20.70 12.16
N CYS A 437 -7.23 21.78 11.82
CA CYS A 437 -6.35 22.50 12.75
C CYS A 437 -6.73 23.99 12.84
N PRO A 438 -7.83 24.34 13.52
CA PRO A 438 -8.24 25.75 13.64
C PRO A 438 -7.18 26.59 14.37
N LYS A 439 -6.49 26.01 15.37
CA LYS A 439 -5.43 26.67 16.14
C LYS A 439 -4.09 26.78 15.41
N CYS A 440 -3.99 26.24 14.20
CA CYS A 440 -2.81 26.42 13.35
C CYS A 440 -2.74 27.82 12.72
N PHE A 441 -3.82 28.61 12.80
CA PHE A 441 -3.92 29.91 12.18
C PHE A 441 -4.30 30.99 13.20
N ALA A 442 -3.67 32.15 13.08
CA ALA A 442 -4.07 33.39 13.75
C ALA A 442 -4.21 34.47 12.68
N ASP A 443 -5.38 35.12 12.61
CA ASP A 443 -5.70 36.13 11.57
C ASP A 443 -5.43 35.64 10.14
N GLY A 444 -5.74 34.37 9.87
CA GLY A 444 -5.55 33.72 8.56
C GLY A 444 -4.10 33.34 8.23
N LYS A 445 -3.13 33.60 9.12
CA LYS A 445 -1.71 33.26 8.92
C LYS A 445 -1.27 32.08 9.79
N PRO A 446 -0.37 31.20 9.29
CA PRO A 446 0.17 30.11 10.10
C PRO A 446 0.87 30.62 11.38
N VAL A 447 0.57 30.00 12.52
CA VAL A 447 1.26 30.29 13.79
C VAL A 447 2.69 29.72 13.77
N PRO A 448 3.62 30.18 14.65
CA PRO A 448 5.02 29.75 14.62
C PRO A 448 5.25 28.23 14.65
N LEU A 449 4.39 27.47 15.34
CA LEU A 449 4.47 26.00 15.42
C LEU A 449 4.29 25.31 14.06
N VAL A 450 3.65 25.98 13.10
CA VAL A 450 3.35 25.46 11.76
C VAL A 450 3.79 26.44 10.67
N GLN A 451 4.85 27.21 10.92
CA GLN A 451 5.40 28.13 9.93
C GLN A 451 5.72 27.39 8.62
N GLY A 452 5.29 27.94 7.48
CA GLY A 452 5.46 27.31 6.15
C GLY A 452 4.50 26.16 5.87
N LEU A 453 3.43 25.99 6.66
CA LEU A 453 2.38 25.00 6.42
C LEU A 453 1.62 25.27 5.10
N ASP A 454 1.37 26.53 4.78
CA ASP A 454 0.81 26.99 3.52
C ASP A 454 1.63 26.52 2.31
N THR A 455 2.96 26.67 2.37
CA THR A 455 3.89 26.20 1.35
C THR A 455 3.86 24.68 1.24
N TYR A 456 3.90 23.99 2.39
CA TYR A 456 3.85 22.53 2.43
C TYR A 456 2.57 21.98 1.79
N LEU A 457 1.42 22.57 2.12
CA LEU A 457 0.12 22.16 1.58
C LEU A 457 -0.01 22.49 0.09
N ALA A 458 0.52 23.63 -0.36
CA ALA A 458 0.55 23.96 -1.79
C ALA A 458 1.36 22.93 -2.60
N LEU A 459 2.54 22.55 -2.10
CA LEU A 459 3.37 21.50 -2.70
C LEU A 459 2.69 20.14 -2.67
N LEU A 460 2.05 19.77 -1.56
CA LEU A 460 1.30 18.53 -1.47
C LEU A 460 0.10 18.52 -2.43
N GLY A 461 -0.63 19.64 -2.53
CA GLY A 461 -1.71 19.83 -3.49
C GLY A 461 -1.24 19.60 -4.93
N ARG A 462 -0.09 20.17 -5.29
CA ARG A 462 0.56 19.95 -6.60
C ARG A 462 0.91 18.48 -6.85
N ALA A 463 1.32 17.77 -5.81
CA ALA A 463 1.65 16.35 -5.91
C ALA A 463 0.40 15.49 -6.19
N TYR A 464 -0.72 15.79 -5.53
CA TYR A 464 -1.98 15.06 -5.75
C TYR A 464 -2.78 15.50 -6.99
N SER A 465 -2.46 16.66 -7.57
CA SER A 465 -2.97 17.07 -8.89
C SER A 465 -2.10 16.59 -10.05
N ALA A 466 -0.96 15.96 -9.76
CA ALA A 466 -0.01 15.53 -10.77
C ALA A 466 -0.60 14.48 -11.73
N THR A 467 -0.24 14.58 -13.00
CA THR A 467 -0.63 13.56 -13.98
C THR A 467 0.10 12.23 -13.69
N PRO A 468 -0.43 11.08 -14.13
CA PRO A 468 0.27 9.80 -13.98
C PRO A 468 1.70 9.80 -14.55
N ALA A 469 1.93 10.53 -15.65
CA ALA A 469 3.25 10.67 -16.25
C ALA A 469 4.22 11.47 -15.37
N GLU A 470 3.75 12.56 -14.78
CA GLU A 470 4.53 13.37 -13.83
C GLU A 470 4.86 12.55 -12.57
N ALA A 471 3.88 11.85 -12.01
CA ALA A 471 4.08 10.99 -10.85
C ALA A 471 5.10 9.87 -11.14
N ALA A 472 5.00 9.21 -12.30
CA ALA A 472 5.95 8.19 -12.72
C ALA A 472 7.39 8.74 -12.85
N ARG A 473 7.55 9.91 -13.49
CA ARG A 473 8.86 10.57 -13.59
C ARG A 473 9.41 10.97 -12.22
N THR A 474 8.55 11.43 -11.33
CA THR A 474 8.93 11.83 -9.96
C THR A 474 9.45 10.64 -9.18
N ARG A 475 8.81 9.47 -9.27
CA ARG A 475 9.30 8.24 -8.64
C ARG A 475 10.69 7.87 -9.12
N LEU A 476 10.93 7.90 -10.44
CA LEU A 476 12.26 7.63 -11.02
C LEU A 476 13.33 8.61 -10.51
N LEU A 477 12.99 9.89 -10.35
CA LEU A 477 13.91 10.89 -9.78
C LEU A 477 14.13 10.69 -8.27
N ALA A 478 13.12 10.16 -7.58
CA ALA A 478 13.15 9.88 -6.16
C ALA A 478 13.86 8.56 -5.81
N GLU A 479 14.11 7.67 -6.79
CA GLU A 479 14.75 6.34 -6.62
C GLU A 479 16.18 6.35 -6.02
N GLY A 480 16.73 7.52 -5.67
CA GLY A 480 17.97 7.67 -4.88
C GLY A 480 17.77 8.11 -3.42
N GLY A 481 16.55 8.42 -2.98
CA GLY A 481 16.23 8.83 -1.60
C GLY A 481 16.84 10.16 -1.13
N THR A 482 17.48 10.92 -2.01
CA THR A 482 18.23 12.14 -1.66
C THR A 482 17.47 13.43 -1.97
N ARG A 483 16.47 13.40 -2.85
CA ARG A 483 15.70 14.59 -3.22
C ARG A 483 14.88 15.08 -2.02
N ARG A 484 15.03 16.36 -1.69
CA ARG A 484 14.23 17.04 -0.68
C ARG A 484 13.57 18.26 -1.31
N VAL A 485 12.30 18.47 -1.01
CA VAL A 485 11.53 19.64 -1.41
C VAL A 485 11.03 20.30 -0.13
N ASP A 486 11.32 21.59 0.02
CA ASP A 486 11.04 22.36 1.26
C ASP A 486 11.52 21.63 2.55
N GLY A 487 12.73 21.06 2.46
CA GLY A 487 13.38 20.29 3.53
C GLY A 487 12.82 18.88 3.76
N SER A 488 11.68 18.52 3.18
CA SER A 488 11.02 17.22 3.37
C SER A 488 11.46 16.20 2.32
N ALA A 489 11.90 15.01 2.76
CA ALA A 489 12.18 13.91 1.84
C ALA A 489 10.88 13.30 1.29
N TYR A 490 9.81 13.28 2.09
CA TYR A 490 8.48 12.91 1.61
C TYR A 490 7.98 13.78 0.45
N LEU A 491 8.03 15.11 0.57
CA LEU A 491 7.68 15.98 -0.57
C LEU A 491 8.63 15.77 -1.75
N GLY A 492 9.92 15.52 -1.49
CA GLY A 492 10.90 15.16 -2.52
C GLY A 492 10.58 13.87 -3.28
N ALA A 493 9.84 12.95 -2.67
CA ALA A 493 9.40 11.71 -3.31
C ALA A 493 8.12 11.87 -4.16
N LEU A 494 7.32 12.91 -3.92
CA LEU A 494 5.94 13.01 -4.43
C LEU A 494 5.72 14.22 -5.34
N VAL A 495 6.38 15.34 -5.07
CA VAL A 495 6.14 16.61 -5.79
C VAL A 495 6.89 16.60 -7.13
N PRO A 496 6.22 16.70 -8.27
CA PRO A 496 6.89 16.70 -9.56
C PRO A 496 7.71 17.97 -9.82
N GLU A 497 8.86 17.79 -10.45
CA GLU A 497 9.67 18.90 -10.95
C GLU A 497 8.89 19.65 -12.04
N SER A 498 8.42 20.85 -11.70
CA SER A 498 7.49 21.61 -12.53
C SER A 498 7.60 23.11 -12.27
N ALA A 499 7.17 23.92 -13.24
CA ALA A 499 7.16 25.38 -13.08
C ALA A 499 6.33 25.81 -11.87
N GLU A 500 5.20 25.14 -11.61
CA GLU A 500 4.36 25.38 -10.44
C GLU A 500 5.10 25.11 -9.12
N MET A 501 5.88 24.02 -9.01
CA MET A 501 6.67 23.74 -7.81
C MET A 501 7.67 24.88 -7.52
N HIS A 502 8.45 25.28 -8.52
CA HIS A 502 9.42 26.36 -8.37
C HIS A 502 8.74 27.70 -8.09
N ASN A 503 7.57 27.96 -8.67
CA ASN A 503 6.78 29.15 -8.38
C ASN A 503 6.28 29.17 -6.91
N ILE A 504 5.86 28.02 -6.37
CA ILE A 504 5.46 27.89 -4.95
C ILE A 504 6.67 28.15 -4.04
N LEU A 505 7.81 27.49 -4.31
CA LEU A 505 9.04 27.68 -3.52
C LEU A 505 9.56 29.11 -3.58
N GLY A 506 9.57 29.72 -4.77
CA GLY A 506 9.97 31.11 -4.97
C GLY A 506 9.10 32.07 -4.18
N SER A 507 7.77 31.85 -4.17
CA SER A 507 6.83 32.67 -3.40
C SER A 507 7.12 32.57 -1.90
N ALA A 508 7.33 31.36 -1.38
CA ALA A 508 7.65 31.12 0.01
C ALA A 508 9.00 31.75 0.44
N LEU A 509 9.99 31.80 -0.45
CA LEU A 509 11.26 32.49 -0.23
C LEU A 509 11.10 34.01 -0.24
N ALA A 510 10.28 34.54 -1.15
CA ALA A 510 10.01 35.97 -1.22
C ALA A 510 9.31 36.46 0.05
N ASP A 511 8.37 35.69 0.60
CA ASP A 511 7.68 36.00 1.86
C ASP A 511 8.63 36.01 3.07
N LYS A 512 9.75 35.28 2.99
CA LYS A 512 10.84 35.31 3.99
C LYS A 512 11.84 36.45 3.75
N GLY A 513 11.69 37.22 2.66
CA GLY A 513 12.62 38.26 2.23
C GLY A 513 13.89 37.73 1.56
N GLU A 514 13.94 36.43 1.23
CA GLU A 514 15.09 35.80 0.58
C GLU A 514 15.02 35.99 -0.95
N PHE A 515 15.01 37.25 -1.40
CA PHE A 515 14.69 37.62 -2.79
C PHE A 515 15.64 37.02 -3.83
N ASP A 516 16.94 36.92 -3.55
CA ASP A 516 17.91 36.27 -4.45
C ASP A 516 17.52 34.82 -4.78
N ARG A 517 17.16 34.06 -3.74
CA ARG A 517 16.74 32.67 -3.90
C ARG A 517 15.37 32.58 -4.55
N ALA A 518 14.45 33.47 -4.19
CA ALA A 518 13.13 33.55 -4.82
C ALA A 518 13.23 33.78 -6.34
N ILE A 519 14.07 34.74 -6.75
CA ILE A 519 14.33 35.05 -8.17
C ILE A 519 14.92 33.84 -8.90
N ALA A 520 15.85 33.10 -8.28
CA ALA A 520 16.40 31.88 -8.86
C ALA A 520 15.31 30.83 -9.11
N GLU A 521 14.44 30.59 -8.13
CA GLU A 521 13.31 29.67 -8.30
C GLU A 521 12.33 30.14 -9.38
N PHE A 522 11.94 31.42 -9.42
CA PHE A 522 11.04 31.90 -10.48
C PHE A 522 11.66 31.84 -11.88
N ARG A 523 12.96 32.06 -12.00
CA ARG A 523 13.68 31.88 -13.27
C ARG A 523 13.70 30.41 -13.69
N GLU A 524 13.85 29.48 -12.76
CA GLU A 524 13.73 28.05 -13.05
C GLU A 524 12.31 27.66 -13.45
N ALA A 525 11.30 28.25 -12.81
CA ALA A 525 9.91 28.10 -13.22
C ALA A 525 9.70 28.54 -14.68
N LEU A 526 10.22 29.70 -15.07
CA LEU A 526 10.15 30.20 -16.45
C LEU A 526 11.05 29.44 -17.43
N ARG A 527 12.11 28.77 -16.96
CA ARG A 527 12.90 27.86 -17.80
C ARG A 527 12.09 26.63 -18.18
N LEU A 528 11.28 26.11 -17.26
CA LEU A 528 10.40 24.96 -17.49
C LEU A 528 9.15 25.36 -18.28
N GLU A 529 8.58 26.52 -17.98
CA GLU A 529 7.38 27.04 -18.63
C GLU A 529 7.53 28.56 -18.92
N PRO A 530 8.08 28.92 -20.10
CA PRO A 530 8.35 30.32 -20.44
C PRO A 530 7.13 31.23 -20.49
N ASP A 531 5.94 30.66 -20.67
CA ASP A 531 4.68 31.40 -20.80
C ASP A 531 3.81 31.31 -19.52
N SER A 532 4.42 31.02 -18.37
CA SER A 532 3.73 31.04 -17.08
C SER A 532 3.48 32.47 -16.60
N ALA A 533 2.23 32.93 -16.72
CA ALA A 533 1.82 34.28 -16.30
C ALA A 533 2.09 34.53 -14.80
N SER A 534 1.85 33.52 -13.94
CA SER A 534 2.07 33.61 -12.49
C SER A 534 3.55 33.68 -12.13
N ALA A 535 4.42 32.92 -12.81
CA ALA A 535 5.86 32.97 -12.56
C ALA A 535 6.45 34.32 -13.00
N HIS A 536 5.98 34.87 -14.12
CA HIS A 536 6.34 36.23 -14.54
C HIS A 536 5.89 37.30 -13.55
N LEU A 537 4.66 37.19 -13.02
CA LEU A 537 4.16 38.11 -11.99
C LEU A 537 5.06 38.08 -10.75
N ASN A 538 5.30 36.88 -10.24
CA ASN A 538 6.03 36.70 -8.99
C ASN A 538 7.52 37.07 -9.14
N LEU A 539 8.15 36.75 -10.27
CA LEU A 539 9.50 37.21 -10.59
C LEU A 539 9.58 38.74 -10.65
N GLY A 540 8.62 39.38 -11.33
CA GLY A 540 8.55 40.84 -11.41
C GLY A 540 8.43 41.49 -10.03
N LEU A 541 7.56 40.97 -9.16
CA LEU A 541 7.41 41.46 -7.78
C LEU A 541 8.69 41.26 -6.94
N ALA A 542 9.36 40.12 -7.09
CA ALA A 542 10.60 39.83 -6.38
C ALA A 542 11.76 40.73 -6.86
N LEU A 543 11.90 40.94 -8.17
CA LEU A 543 12.91 41.85 -8.75
C LEU A 543 12.67 43.30 -8.32
N ALA A 544 11.42 43.75 -8.26
CA ALA A 544 11.07 45.08 -7.79
C ALA A 544 11.51 45.29 -6.33
N SER A 545 11.27 44.27 -5.49
CA SER A 545 11.67 44.26 -4.08
C SER A 545 13.19 44.15 -3.90
N HIS A 546 13.88 43.54 -4.87
CA HIS A 546 15.34 43.40 -4.93
C HIS A 546 16.04 44.52 -5.73
N GLN A 547 15.41 45.69 -5.86
CA GLN A 547 15.99 46.89 -6.48
C GLN A 547 16.42 46.72 -7.95
N ALA A 548 15.78 45.81 -8.70
CA ALA A 548 15.94 45.66 -10.15
C ALA A 548 14.64 46.04 -10.92
N PRO A 549 14.18 47.31 -10.84
CA PRO A 549 12.87 47.72 -11.34
C PRO A 549 12.73 47.65 -12.87
N GLU A 550 13.81 47.81 -13.63
CA GLU A 550 13.76 47.74 -15.10
C GLU A 550 13.44 46.32 -15.59
N GLU A 551 14.10 45.31 -15.02
CA GLU A 551 13.82 43.90 -15.33
C GLU A 551 12.43 43.49 -14.81
N ALA A 552 12.01 44.03 -13.66
CA ALA A 552 10.68 43.80 -13.12
C ALA A 552 9.56 44.23 -14.09
N VAL A 553 9.68 45.40 -14.72
CA VAL A 553 8.71 45.90 -15.71
C VAL A 553 8.58 44.94 -16.90
N VAL A 554 9.69 44.35 -17.38
CA VAL A 554 9.67 43.39 -18.49
C VAL A 554 8.82 42.18 -18.13
N HIS A 555 9.05 41.59 -16.96
CA HIS A 555 8.30 40.40 -16.52
C HIS A 555 6.85 40.70 -16.17
N LEU A 556 6.55 41.84 -15.54
CA LEU A 556 5.17 42.22 -15.24
C LEU A 556 4.36 42.53 -16.52
N ARG A 557 4.96 43.20 -17.51
CA ARG A 557 4.33 43.37 -18.82
C ARG A 557 4.06 42.03 -19.49
N ARG A 558 5.01 41.09 -19.41
CA ARG A 558 4.80 39.74 -19.96
C ARG A 558 3.68 38.98 -19.22
N SER A 559 3.60 39.12 -17.90
CA SER A 559 2.50 38.56 -17.11
C SER A 559 1.13 39.10 -17.55
N VAL A 560 1.00 40.42 -17.71
CA VAL A 560 -0.22 41.06 -18.21
C VAL A 560 -0.56 40.65 -19.64
N GLN A 561 0.43 40.44 -20.51
CA GLN A 561 0.20 39.94 -21.87
C GLN A 561 -0.34 38.50 -21.88
N LEU A 562 0.19 37.65 -21.00
CA LEU A 562 -0.20 36.24 -20.91
C LEU A 562 -1.55 36.06 -20.20
N ASP A 563 -1.83 36.89 -19.19
CA ASP A 563 -3.10 36.94 -18.49
C ASP A 563 -3.60 38.39 -18.32
N PRO A 564 -4.29 38.95 -19.33
CA PRO A 564 -4.91 40.27 -19.25
C PRO A 564 -6.04 40.37 -18.20
N GLY A 565 -6.48 39.23 -17.65
CA GLY A 565 -7.46 39.15 -16.58
C GLY A 565 -6.84 39.20 -15.18
N SER A 566 -5.53 39.41 -15.06
CA SER A 566 -4.85 39.49 -13.76
C SER A 566 -4.83 40.93 -13.23
N GLY A 567 -5.85 41.30 -12.46
CA GLY A 567 -5.89 42.61 -11.81
C GLY A 567 -4.69 42.86 -10.88
N ARG A 568 -4.15 41.79 -10.28
CA ARG A 568 -2.92 41.85 -9.46
C ARG A 568 -1.68 42.17 -10.30
N ALA A 569 -1.55 41.61 -11.51
CA ALA A 569 -0.43 41.91 -12.39
C ALA A 569 -0.48 43.35 -12.90
N HIS A 570 -1.67 43.81 -13.31
CA HIS A 570 -1.91 45.21 -13.67
C HIS A 570 -1.56 46.18 -12.54
N TYR A 571 -2.02 45.90 -11.32
CA TYR A 571 -1.72 46.72 -10.14
C TYR A 571 -0.23 46.76 -9.81
N ALA A 572 0.43 45.60 -9.83
CA ALA A 572 1.87 45.50 -9.60
C ALA A 572 2.67 46.30 -10.64
N LEU A 573 2.31 46.17 -11.92
CA LEU A 573 2.96 46.90 -13.01
C LEU A 573 2.78 48.40 -12.83
N ALA A 574 1.56 48.85 -12.54
CA ALA A 574 1.28 50.26 -12.29
C ALA A 574 2.14 50.83 -11.15
N GLY A 575 2.26 50.10 -10.03
CA GLY A 575 3.08 50.52 -8.88
C GLY A 575 4.54 50.77 -9.26
N ILE A 576 5.13 49.89 -10.08
CA ILE A 576 6.52 50.06 -10.54
C ILE A 576 6.62 51.21 -11.56
N LEU A 577 5.66 51.36 -12.47
CA LEU A 577 5.63 52.46 -13.43
C LEU A 577 5.52 53.82 -12.73
N LEU A 578 4.71 53.93 -11.66
CA LEU A 578 4.62 55.13 -10.83
C LEU A 578 5.97 55.47 -10.18
N ALA A 579 6.64 54.47 -9.59
CA ALA A 579 7.96 54.65 -8.98
C ALA A 579 9.01 55.10 -10.02
N ALA A 580 8.86 54.68 -11.28
CA ALA A 580 9.69 55.08 -12.41
C ALA A 580 9.26 56.41 -13.08
N GLY A 581 8.22 57.10 -12.58
CA GLY A 581 7.71 58.36 -13.14
C GLY A 581 6.93 58.22 -14.46
N GLN A 582 6.55 57.00 -14.85
CA GLN A 582 5.78 56.71 -16.07
C GLN A 582 4.28 56.78 -15.80
N TYR A 583 3.76 57.98 -15.54
CA TYR A 583 2.41 58.20 -15.03
C TYR A 583 1.28 57.77 -16.00
N GLU A 584 1.42 58.01 -17.31
CA GLU A 584 0.39 57.63 -18.28
C GLU A 584 0.19 56.11 -18.32
N GLY A 585 1.29 55.36 -18.43
CA GLY A 585 1.25 53.90 -18.40
C GLY A 585 0.68 53.37 -17.08
N ALA A 586 1.06 53.96 -15.95
CA ALA A 586 0.50 53.57 -14.66
C ALA A 586 -1.02 53.79 -14.56
N ILE A 587 -1.55 54.90 -15.10
CA ILE A 587 -3.00 55.17 -15.12
C ILE A 587 -3.74 54.12 -15.93
N ASP A 588 -3.21 53.73 -17.09
CA ASP A 588 -3.84 52.72 -17.95
C ASP A 588 -3.89 51.35 -17.26
N GLU A 589 -2.79 50.96 -16.61
CA GLU A 589 -2.70 49.71 -15.86
C GLU A 589 -3.61 49.72 -14.60
N LEU A 590 -3.71 50.83 -13.86
CA LEU A 590 -4.67 50.96 -12.74
C LEU A 590 -6.12 50.86 -13.22
N ARG A 591 -6.46 51.50 -14.35
CA ARG A 591 -7.79 51.38 -14.97
C ARG A 591 -8.07 49.95 -15.45
N ALA A 592 -7.06 49.21 -15.89
CA ALA A 592 -7.21 47.80 -16.25
C ALA A 592 -7.43 46.94 -14.99
N SER A 593 -6.65 47.17 -13.93
CA SER A 593 -6.82 46.51 -12.63
C SER A 593 -8.24 46.71 -12.08
N LEU A 594 -8.74 47.95 -12.03
CA LEU A 594 -10.09 48.28 -11.56
C LEU A 594 -11.21 47.66 -12.41
N ARG A 595 -11.00 47.52 -13.73
CA ARG A 595 -11.98 46.89 -14.62
C ARG A 595 -12.15 45.41 -14.33
N VAL A 596 -11.05 44.75 -13.97
CA VAL A 596 -10.99 43.31 -13.70
C VAL A 596 -11.39 43.01 -12.25
N THR A 597 -10.89 43.81 -11.32
CA THR A 597 -11.08 43.66 -9.88
C THR A 597 -11.49 45.01 -9.29
N PRO A 598 -12.79 45.31 -9.20
CA PRO A 598 -13.26 46.62 -8.76
C PRO A 598 -12.79 47.05 -7.35
N ASP A 599 -12.43 46.07 -6.51
CA ASP A 599 -11.99 46.26 -5.12
C ASP A 599 -10.46 46.22 -4.93
N SER A 600 -9.64 46.23 -6.01
CA SER A 600 -8.18 46.03 -5.92
C SER A 600 -7.33 47.29 -5.68
N VAL A 601 -7.94 48.47 -5.59
CA VAL A 601 -7.22 49.76 -5.49
C VAL A 601 -7.71 50.59 -4.30
#